data_AF-A0A0B2VK64-F1
#
_entry.id   AF-A0A0B2VK64-F1
#
_cell.length_a   1.000
_cell.length_b   1.000
_cell.length_c   1.000
_cell.angle_alpha   90.00
_cell.angle_beta   90.00
_cell.angle_gamma   90.00
#
_symmetry.space_group_name_H-M   'P 1'
#
loop_
_entity.id
_entity.type
_entity.pdbx_description
1 polymer ?
#
loop_
_entity_poly.entity_id
_entity_poly.type
_entity_poly.pdbx_seq_one_letter_code
_entity_poly.pdbx_strand_id
1 'polypeptide(L)'
;QELRKHFSYDDRQLTEMSGLLLQMKELAHSQTFGDRLFSHDVYSKKEVSISIEQPKTVNKLTPYLFEGDILLSTKQAAAILETISMRPSKRRRSKLKPKDFDRRRRSFSSDPEAKWIEFPIKYRFHESLALFQITQIINAIEYWQSHTCLTFQNDDKATGDFIEFFKGEGCYSMIGRFGGRQGVSIGDGCERVGTIEHELGHALGLWHEQSRPDASQYVEVLKAFILPSYISDFLERGTDEIDTLGVPYDLGSVMHYGSTAFSADQKSKTLLTRDPFYQTTIGQREGLSFYDVKIINEAYCKGKTECKNGGYTNPHDCKSCLCPSGFGGAKCEINEKALESQCGGVLKANDKWQTIESPGYPDSGYEPGERCSWLIETTKDARIEMEFVDEFDIFCATTCVDYVELKIGNDLRNTGFRFCCPEHPKGNVVSALNQVVVIFRSAIGEGTGFRLRFRSMAPTTIAGENIWNDWGSWSECSKPCGGCGIRSRVRICATASCTGKSQEFSTCNLQVCPVDPKCAKVKFRNRLCTDSRTCNHLSEALSSCNQPSCCPPFYEANGQCQSDEPILTGSQLDAET
;
A
#
# COMPACT_ATOMS: atom_id res chain seq x y z
N GLN A 1 20.64 15.53 17.21
CA GLN A 1 22.03 15.94 16.83
C GLN A 1 22.31 15.57 15.38
N GLU A 2 21.99 14.32 15.00
CA GLU A 2 22.08 13.82 13.62
C GLU A 2 21.52 14.77 12.56
N LEU A 3 20.36 15.41 12.80
CA LEU A 3 19.73 16.34 11.85
C LEU A 3 20.68 17.47 11.43
N ARG A 4 21.45 18.05 12.36
CA ARG A 4 22.46 19.09 12.08
C ARG A 4 23.74 18.55 11.44
N LYS A 5 24.01 17.24 11.52
CA LYS A 5 25.18 16.60 10.92
C LYS A 5 24.92 16.20 9.46
N HIS A 6 23.70 15.73 9.18
CA HIS A 6 23.35 15.08 7.91
C HIS A 6 22.46 15.93 7.00
N PHE A 7 21.86 17.01 7.50
CA PHE A 7 21.03 17.92 6.72
C PHE A 7 21.55 19.36 6.83
N SER A 8 21.35 20.16 5.79
CA SER A 8 21.63 21.61 5.77
C SER A 8 20.60 22.40 6.60
N TYR A 9 20.53 22.11 7.89
CA TYR A 9 19.59 22.66 8.87
C TYR A 9 20.34 23.30 10.06
N ASP A 10 19.99 24.54 10.41
CA ASP A 10 20.47 25.21 11.63
C ASP A 10 19.50 25.04 12.84
N ASP A 11 19.94 25.44 14.04
CA ASP A 11 19.15 25.33 15.27
C ASP A 11 17.85 26.17 15.23
N ARG A 12 17.85 27.30 14.54
CA ARG A 12 16.69 28.17 14.41
C ARG A 12 15.65 27.50 13.50
N GLN A 13 16.10 27.01 12.34
CA GLN A 13 15.23 26.33 11.38
C GLN A 13 14.62 25.05 11.97
N LEU A 14 15.37 24.26 12.75
CA LEU A 14 14.84 23.07 13.44
C LEU A 14 13.80 23.44 14.53
N THR A 15 14.05 24.53 15.26
CA THR A 15 13.10 25.06 16.26
C THR A 15 11.81 25.56 15.59
N GLU A 16 11.95 26.27 14.47
CA GLU A 16 10.84 26.80 13.68
C GLU A 16 9.99 25.65 13.07
N MET A 17 10.64 24.68 12.44
CA MET A 17 9.98 23.51 11.85
C MET A 17 9.24 22.68 12.91
N SER A 18 9.87 22.36 14.04
CA SER A 18 9.19 21.60 15.11
C SER A 18 8.03 22.38 15.75
N GLY A 19 8.14 23.71 15.84
CA GLY A 19 7.03 24.59 16.23
C GLY A 19 5.85 24.56 15.24
N LEU A 20 6.13 24.60 13.93
CA LEU A 20 5.09 24.48 12.89
C LEU A 20 4.40 23.11 12.94
N LEU A 21 5.16 22.02 13.08
CA LEU A 21 4.61 20.67 13.22
C LEU A 21 3.75 20.51 14.49
N LEU A 22 4.15 21.13 15.61
CA LEU A 22 3.33 21.16 16.82
C LEU A 22 1.99 21.88 16.57
N GLN A 23 2.02 23.05 15.93
CA GLN A 23 0.80 23.80 15.58
C GLN A 23 -0.13 23.01 14.66
N MET A 24 0.42 22.25 13.69
CA MET A 24 -0.40 21.34 12.85
C MET A 24 -1.11 20.28 13.70
N LYS A 25 -0.38 19.65 14.63
CA LYS A 25 -0.86 18.56 15.48
C LYS A 25 -1.96 19.05 16.43
N GLU A 26 -1.74 20.18 17.10
CA GLU A 26 -2.72 20.86 17.96
C GLU A 26 -4.00 21.23 17.18
N LEU A 27 -3.84 21.82 16.00
CA LEU A 27 -4.95 22.27 15.16
C LEU A 27 -5.75 21.10 14.58
N ALA A 28 -5.09 20.05 14.09
CA ALA A 28 -5.74 18.83 13.59
C ALA A 28 -6.50 18.08 14.69
N HIS A 29 -5.94 18.07 15.91
CA HIS A 29 -6.59 17.52 17.09
C HIS A 29 -7.85 18.31 17.47
N SER A 30 -7.74 19.63 17.59
CA SER A 30 -8.88 20.51 17.91
C SER A 30 -9.98 20.44 16.84
N GLN A 31 -9.62 20.38 15.55
CA GLN A 31 -10.58 20.16 14.46
C GLN A 31 -11.28 18.79 14.50
N THR A 32 -10.68 17.79 15.16
CA THR A 32 -11.21 16.41 15.21
C THR A 32 -11.99 16.11 16.50
N PHE A 33 -11.55 16.63 17.64
CA PHE A 33 -12.14 16.31 18.96
C PHE A 33 -12.65 17.55 19.73
N GLY A 34 -12.67 18.73 19.12
CA GLY A 34 -13.17 19.97 19.73
C GLY A 34 -12.33 20.41 20.94
N ASP A 35 -13.00 20.67 22.06
CA ASP A 35 -12.40 21.14 23.32
C ASP A 35 -11.70 20.02 24.12
N ARG A 36 -11.62 18.79 23.58
CA ARG A 36 -10.89 17.70 24.23
C ARG A 36 -9.43 18.13 24.38
N LEU A 37 -8.95 18.14 25.63
CA LEU A 37 -7.61 18.63 25.95
C LEU A 37 -6.56 17.83 25.16
N PHE A 38 -5.69 18.52 24.42
CA PHE A 38 -4.56 17.90 23.75
C PHE A 38 -3.60 17.40 24.83
N SER A 39 -3.73 16.12 25.16
CA SER A 39 -2.96 15.44 26.20
C SER A 39 -1.46 15.60 25.94
N HIS A 40 -0.64 15.46 27.00
CA HIS A 40 0.83 15.47 26.93
C HIS A 40 1.45 14.33 26.07
N ASP A 41 0.62 13.57 25.33
CA ASP A 41 1.01 12.66 24.25
C ASP A 41 1.61 13.36 23.02
N VAL A 42 1.74 14.70 23.04
CA VAL A 42 2.70 15.46 22.23
C VAL A 42 4.11 14.86 22.33
N TYR A 43 4.46 14.39 23.53
CA TYR A 43 5.65 13.60 23.81
C TYR A 43 5.26 12.16 24.18
N SER A 44 4.37 11.55 23.39
CA SER A 44 4.08 10.12 23.46
C SER A 44 5.39 9.34 23.53
N LYS A 45 5.64 8.66 24.66
CA LYS A 45 6.78 7.75 24.80
C LYS A 45 6.60 6.43 24.02
N LYS A 46 5.48 6.28 23.32
CA LYS A 46 5.23 5.15 22.42
C LYS A 46 5.85 5.46 21.06
N GLU A 47 6.87 4.69 20.74
CA GLU A 47 7.43 4.57 19.40
C GLU A 47 6.34 4.08 18.43
N VAL A 48 6.35 4.62 17.22
CA VAL A 48 5.36 4.41 16.15
C VAL A 48 6.02 3.95 14.87
N SER A 49 5.26 3.36 13.95
CA SER A 49 5.70 3.12 12.58
C SER A 49 4.57 3.36 11.58
N ILE A 50 4.93 3.66 10.33
CA ILE A 50 4.01 3.83 9.21
C ILE A 50 3.60 2.48 8.58
N SER A 51 4.40 1.43 8.78
CA SER A 51 4.11 0.04 8.43
C SER A 51 4.62 -0.89 9.52
N ILE A 52 4.09 -2.11 9.58
CA ILE A 52 4.62 -3.19 10.44
C ILE A 52 5.95 -3.76 9.89
N GLU A 53 6.22 -3.53 8.60
CA GLU A 53 7.42 -3.98 7.88
C GLU A 53 8.60 -2.99 7.96
N GLN A 54 8.42 -1.86 8.65
CA GLN A 54 9.44 -0.86 8.97
C GLN A 54 9.71 -0.82 10.49
N PRO A 55 10.93 -0.46 10.93
CA PRO A 55 11.23 -0.20 12.33
C PRO A 55 10.46 1.03 12.82
N LYS A 56 10.42 1.21 14.13
CA LYS A 56 9.70 2.33 14.73
C LYS A 56 10.59 3.56 14.85
N THR A 57 10.02 4.72 14.56
CA THR A 57 10.65 6.03 14.78
C THR A 57 10.83 6.26 16.28
N VAL A 58 12.05 6.62 16.70
CA VAL A 58 12.31 6.94 18.11
C VAL A 58 11.62 8.23 18.55
N ASN A 59 11.16 8.26 19.79
CA ASN A 59 10.39 9.38 20.37
C ASN A 59 11.12 10.75 20.30
N LYS A 60 12.45 10.78 20.15
CA LYS A 60 13.24 12.02 20.02
C LYS A 60 13.10 12.68 18.64
N LEU A 61 12.80 11.91 17.60
CA LEU A 61 12.65 12.39 16.23
C LEU A 61 11.20 12.75 15.88
N THR A 62 10.22 12.17 16.57
CA THR A 62 8.77 12.50 16.48
C THR A 62 8.41 14.01 16.42
N PRO A 63 9.10 14.94 17.13
CA PRO A 63 8.79 16.38 17.02
C PRO A 63 9.26 17.03 15.71
N TYR A 64 10.14 16.36 14.96
CA TYR A 64 10.81 16.87 13.76
C TYR A 64 10.34 16.20 12.48
N LEU A 65 9.74 15.01 12.59
CA LEU A 65 9.21 14.26 11.47
C LEU A 65 7.70 14.46 11.33
N PHE A 66 7.29 14.67 10.09
CA PHE A 66 5.94 14.76 9.57
C PHE A 66 5.59 13.44 8.92
N GLU A 67 4.36 12.96 9.04
CA GLU A 67 3.96 11.67 8.44
C GLU A 67 4.84 10.48 8.86
N GLY A 68 5.50 10.57 10.02
CA GLY A 68 6.35 9.54 10.63
C GLY A 68 7.83 9.60 10.27
N ASP A 69 8.16 9.93 9.01
CA ASP A 69 9.48 9.77 8.39
C ASP A 69 9.84 10.87 7.36
N ILE A 70 9.00 11.89 7.18
CA ILE A 70 9.32 13.03 6.32
C ILE A 70 9.88 14.19 7.15
N LEU A 71 11.11 14.60 6.86
CA LEU A 71 11.69 15.85 7.32
C LEU A 71 11.34 16.97 6.34
N LEU A 72 10.37 17.82 6.69
CA LEU A 72 9.95 18.94 5.84
C LEU A 72 10.98 20.09 5.86
N SER A 73 10.93 20.96 4.85
CA SER A 73 11.45 22.33 4.95
C SER A 73 10.48 23.23 5.75
N THR A 74 10.98 24.33 6.32
CA THR A 74 10.12 25.36 6.94
C THR A 74 9.10 25.95 5.95
N LYS A 75 9.48 26.09 4.67
CA LYS A 75 8.58 26.50 3.55
C LYS A 75 7.41 25.51 3.37
N GLN A 76 7.71 24.22 3.26
CA GLN A 76 6.68 23.17 3.13
C GLN A 76 5.80 23.09 4.38
N ALA A 77 6.40 23.14 5.58
CA ALA A 77 5.66 23.10 6.83
C ALA A 77 4.74 24.31 7.01
N ALA A 78 5.17 25.52 6.65
CA ALA A 78 4.32 26.71 6.68
C ALA A 78 3.13 26.60 5.71
N ALA A 79 3.37 26.13 4.49
CA ALA A 79 2.30 25.93 3.49
C ALA A 79 1.24 24.92 3.95
N ILE A 80 1.66 23.75 4.44
CA ILE A 80 0.74 22.72 4.96
C ILE A 80 -0.07 23.24 6.16
N LEU A 81 0.57 24.01 7.06
CA LEU A 81 -0.13 24.61 8.20
C LEU A 81 -1.18 25.64 7.76
N GLU A 82 -0.90 26.42 6.71
CA GLU A 82 -1.88 27.34 6.11
C GLU A 82 -3.09 26.56 5.56
N THR A 83 -2.87 25.49 4.79
CA THR A 83 -3.93 24.61 4.26
C THR A 83 -4.79 24.00 5.37
N ILE A 84 -4.18 23.52 6.47
CA ILE A 84 -4.91 22.99 7.63
C ILE A 84 -5.70 24.11 8.34
N SER A 85 -5.16 25.33 8.41
CA SER A 85 -5.80 26.51 9.02
C SER A 85 -7.00 27.05 8.25
N MET A 86 -7.13 26.74 6.96
CA MET A 86 -8.29 27.17 6.17
C MET A 86 -9.59 26.47 6.62
N ARG A 87 -10.66 27.26 6.86
CA ARG A 87 -11.99 26.74 7.20
C ARG A 87 -12.50 25.77 6.11
N PRO A 88 -13.31 24.74 6.46
CA PRO A 88 -13.82 23.75 5.50
C PRO A 88 -14.60 24.33 4.31
N SER A 89 -15.21 25.50 4.47
CA SER A 89 -15.93 26.23 3.41
C SER A 89 -15.03 27.04 2.46
N LYS A 90 -13.74 27.20 2.78
CA LYS A 90 -12.72 27.86 1.96
C LYS A 90 -11.63 26.93 1.46
N ARG A 91 -11.38 25.79 2.14
CA ARG A 91 -10.66 24.67 1.49
C ARG A 91 -11.35 24.39 0.16
N ARG A 92 -10.59 24.27 -0.93
CA ARG A 92 -11.11 23.88 -2.25
C ARG A 92 -11.50 22.39 -2.26
N ARG A 93 -12.50 22.03 -1.44
CA ARG A 93 -13.24 20.79 -1.64
C ARG A 93 -13.92 20.89 -3.00
N SER A 94 -13.38 20.10 -3.92
CA SER A 94 -13.87 19.87 -5.27
C SER A 94 -15.37 19.48 -5.25
N LYS A 95 -16.26 20.47 -5.36
CA LYS A 95 -17.65 20.27 -5.83
C LYS A 95 -17.66 20.13 -7.35
N LEU A 96 -16.89 19.19 -7.89
CA LEU A 96 -16.84 18.89 -9.32
C LEU A 96 -17.80 17.75 -9.63
N LYS A 97 -18.61 17.94 -10.66
CA LYS A 97 -19.56 16.92 -11.13
C LYS A 97 -18.79 15.79 -11.82
N PRO A 98 -19.35 14.56 -11.88
CA PRO A 98 -18.65 13.40 -12.47
C PRO A 98 -18.13 13.58 -13.91
N LYS A 99 -18.66 14.56 -14.67
CA LYS A 99 -18.24 14.84 -16.06
C LYS A 99 -16.99 15.73 -16.21
N ASP A 100 -16.53 16.39 -15.15
CA ASP A 100 -15.35 17.28 -15.21
C ASP A 100 -14.05 16.57 -14.78
N PHE A 101 -14.11 15.27 -14.51
CA PHE A 101 -13.04 14.42 -13.95
C PHE A 101 -11.79 14.27 -14.85
N ASP A 102 -11.80 14.78 -16.09
CA ASP A 102 -10.86 14.43 -17.16
C ASP A 102 -9.60 15.34 -17.25
N ARG A 103 -9.45 16.38 -16.42
CA ARG A 103 -8.41 17.41 -16.70
C ARG A 103 -7.33 17.77 -15.69
N ARG A 104 -7.46 17.54 -14.37
CA ARG A 104 -6.39 17.87 -13.37
C ARG A 104 -6.48 16.97 -12.13
N ARG A 105 -5.51 16.07 -11.89
CA ARG A 105 -5.41 15.17 -10.71
C ARG A 105 -3.97 14.98 -10.21
N ARG A 106 -3.79 14.64 -8.91
CA ARG A 106 -2.79 15.22 -7.98
C ARG A 106 -2.13 14.19 -6.93
N SER A 107 -0.76 13.97 -6.89
CA SER A 107 0.17 12.99 -6.15
C SER A 107 1.68 13.40 -5.84
N PHE A 108 2.50 13.90 -6.78
CA PHE A 108 3.96 14.24 -6.68
C PHE A 108 4.22 15.64 -6.12
N SER A 109 5.38 15.94 -5.52
CA SER A 109 5.67 17.31 -5.02
C SER A 109 5.39 18.41 -6.06
N SER A 110 4.42 19.28 -5.76
CA SER A 110 3.97 20.34 -6.67
C SER A 110 4.97 21.48 -6.83
N ASP A 111 5.93 21.61 -5.91
CA ASP A 111 6.93 22.66 -5.89
C ASP A 111 7.98 22.42 -6.98
N PRO A 112 8.09 23.30 -8.01
CA PRO A 112 9.08 23.14 -9.07
C PRO A 112 10.53 23.15 -8.57
N GLU A 113 10.78 23.77 -7.40
CA GLU A 113 12.10 23.79 -6.79
C GLU A 113 12.47 22.43 -6.18
N ALA A 114 11.49 21.64 -5.72
CA ALA A 114 11.70 20.32 -5.13
C ALA A 114 12.06 19.24 -6.17
N LYS A 115 12.10 19.58 -7.47
CA LYS A 115 12.55 18.64 -8.50
C LYS A 115 14.08 18.64 -8.60
N TRP A 116 14.69 17.47 -8.80
CA TRP A 116 16.10 17.38 -9.19
C TRP A 116 16.29 17.88 -10.64
N ILE A 117 17.21 18.82 -10.82
CA ILE A 117 17.45 19.50 -12.11
C ILE A 117 18.86 19.24 -12.68
N GLU A 118 19.81 18.82 -11.84
CA GLU A 118 21.15 18.40 -12.26
C GLU A 118 21.24 16.87 -12.22
N PHE A 119 21.83 16.29 -13.27
CA PHE A 119 22.02 14.85 -13.41
C PHE A 119 23.48 14.55 -13.82
N PRO A 120 24.11 13.49 -13.29
CA PRO A 120 23.57 12.54 -12.31
C PRO A 120 23.34 13.16 -10.92
N ILE A 121 22.35 12.66 -10.19
CA ILE A 121 22.13 12.99 -8.78
C ILE A 121 23.33 12.45 -8.00
N LYS A 122 24.09 13.36 -7.40
CA LYS A 122 25.25 12.99 -6.58
C LYS A 122 24.76 12.38 -5.26
N TYR A 123 25.41 11.31 -4.83
CA TYR A 123 25.21 10.74 -3.51
C TYR A 123 26.55 10.31 -2.90
N ARG A 124 26.56 10.09 -1.59
CA ARG A 124 27.69 9.46 -0.88
C ARG A 124 27.23 8.63 0.31
N PHE A 125 28.13 7.78 0.80
CA PHE A 125 27.93 7.01 2.02
C PHE A 125 28.68 7.63 3.20
N HIS A 126 27.97 7.90 4.29
CA HIS A 126 28.59 8.31 5.55
C HIS A 126 29.19 7.10 6.29
N GLU A 127 30.33 7.31 6.97
CA GLU A 127 31.12 6.32 7.72
C GLU A 127 30.36 5.47 8.75
N SER A 128 29.13 5.86 9.11
CA SER A 128 28.26 5.15 10.05
C SER A 128 27.55 3.94 9.46
N LEU A 129 27.52 3.79 8.12
CA LEU A 129 26.81 2.71 7.44
C LEU A 129 27.62 1.41 7.47
N ALA A 130 26.94 0.30 7.77
CA ALA A 130 27.50 -1.03 7.61
C ALA A 130 27.52 -1.46 6.13
N LEU A 131 28.43 -2.37 5.77
CA LEU A 131 28.54 -2.90 4.39
C LEU A 131 27.20 -3.44 3.86
N PHE A 132 26.43 -4.14 4.70
CA PHE A 132 25.10 -4.65 4.33
C PHE A 132 24.13 -3.53 3.95
N GLN A 133 24.09 -2.44 4.73
CA GLN A 133 23.26 -1.27 4.43
C GLN A 133 23.66 -0.65 3.08
N ILE A 134 24.98 -0.49 2.84
CA ILE A 134 25.52 0.02 1.57
C ILE A 134 25.09 -0.85 0.39
N THR A 135 25.19 -2.18 0.50
CA THR A 135 24.74 -3.11 -0.55
C THR A 135 23.25 -2.95 -0.86
N GLN A 136 22.39 -2.83 0.15
CA GLN A 136 20.95 -2.67 -0.09
C GLN A 136 20.59 -1.29 -0.64
N ILE A 137 21.33 -0.24 -0.28
CA ILE A 137 21.20 1.09 -0.90
C ILE A 137 21.61 1.05 -2.38
N ILE A 138 22.69 0.36 -2.72
CA ILE A 138 23.11 0.20 -4.13
C ILE A 138 22.01 -0.53 -4.92
N ASN A 139 21.44 -1.62 -4.39
CA ASN A 139 20.34 -2.35 -5.03
C ASN A 139 19.13 -1.42 -5.32
N ALA A 140 18.72 -0.59 -4.36
CA ALA A 140 17.63 0.36 -4.52
C ALA A 140 17.94 1.47 -5.56
N ILE A 141 19.17 1.98 -5.58
CA ILE A 141 19.63 2.95 -6.59
C ILE A 141 19.67 2.32 -7.99
N GLU A 142 20.15 1.08 -8.12
CA GLU A 142 20.15 0.33 -9.38
C GLU A 142 18.74 0.05 -9.89
N TYR A 143 17.78 -0.26 -9.00
CA TYR A 143 16.37 -0.39 -9.37
C TYR A 143 15.82 0.93 -9.95
N TRP A 144 15.97 2.05 -9.22
CA TRP A 144 15.55 3.37 -9.70
C TRP A 144 16.21 3.77 -11.03
N GLN A 145 17.51 3.51 -11.21
CA GLN A 145 18.21 3.81 -12.46
C GLN A 145 17.75 2.95 -13.64
N SER A 146 17.53 1.66 -13.43
CA SER A 146 17.14 0.73 -14.50
C SER A 146 15.68 0.90 -14.95
N HIS A 147 14.84 1.51 -14.10
CA HIS A 147 13.41 1.73 -14.33
C HIS A 147 13.05 3.21 -14.60
N THR A 148 14.02 4.14 -14.64
CA THR A 148 13.76 5.56 -14.92
C THR A 148 14.85 6.20 -15.78
N CYS A 149 14.67 7.47 -16.15
CA CYS A 149 15.74 8.26 -16.79
C CYS A 149 16.72 8.88 -15.78
N LEU A 150 16.52 8.66 -14.48
CA LEU A 150 17.37 9.22 -13.44
C LEU A 150 18.70 8.48 -13.41
N THR A 151 19.79 9.22 -13.25
CA THR A 151 21.14 8.68 -13.09
C THR A 151 21.72 9.17 -11.78
N PHE A 152 22.53 8.34 -11.13
CA PHE A 152 23.11 8.60 -9.83
C PHE A 152 24.62 8.39 -9.87
N GLN A 153 25.37 9.21 -9.11
CA GLN A 153 26.83 9.14 -9.05
C GLN A 153 27.30 9.15 -7.61
N ASN A 154 28.08 8.13 -7.21
CA ASN A 154 28.78 8.15 -5.94
C ASN A 154 29.96 9.14 -6.02
N ASP A 155 29.99 10.13 -5.12
CA ASP A 155 31.03 11.13 -4.98
C ASP A 155 31.22 11.50 -3.50
N ASP A 156 32.21 10.88 -2.84
CA ASP A 156 32.56 11.19 -1.43
C ASP A 156 32.85 12.69 -1.19
N LYS A 157 33.27 13.40 -2.24
CA LYS A 157 33.61 14.83 -2.23
C LYS A 157 32.48 15.71 -2.79
N ALA A 158 31.26 15.18 -2.88
CA ALA A 158 30.11 15.92 -3.38
C ALA A 158 29.94 17.28 -2.67
N THR A 159 29.66 18.29 -3.49
CA THR A 159 29.39 19.68 -3.12
C THR A 159 28.24 20.21 -3.97
N GLY A 160 27.55 21.25 -3.48
CA GLY A 160 26.25 21.64 -4.02
C GLY A 160 25.15 20.77 -3.44
N ASP A 161 24.20 20.37 -4.28
CA ASP A 161 23.05 19.56 -3.90
C ASP A 161 23.38 18.06 -4.05
N PHE A 162 23.27 17.28 -2.97
CA PHE A 162 23.56 15.85 -2.98
C PHE A 162 22.88 15.09 -1.85
N ILE A 163 22.72 13.78 -2.05
CA ILE A 163 22.18 12.84 -1.05
C ILE A 163 23.31 12.26 -0.18
N GLU A 164 23.20 12.33 1.14
CA GLU A 164 24.07 11.62 2.07
C GLU A 164 23.30 10.49 2.74
N PHE A 165 23.61 9.24 2.39
CA PHE A 165 23.09 8.10 3.12
C PHE A 165 23.85 7.94 4.44
N PHE A 166 23.14 7.79 5.55
CA PHE A 166 23.73 7.63 6.89
C PHE A 166 22.88 6.72 7.77
N LYS A 167 23.43 6.31 8.92
CA LYS A 167 22.73 5.51 9.93
C LYS A 167 22.24 6.42 11.05
N GLY A 168 20.95 6.74 11.08
CA GLY A 168 20.28 7.53 12.14
C GLY A 168 19.37 6.70 13.04
N GLU A 169 18.64 7.34 13.95
CA GLU A 169 17.67 6.69 14.87
C GLU A 169 16.31 6.37 14.19
N GLY A 170 16.30 5.87 12.94
CA GLY A 170 15.10 5.46 12.20
C GLY A 170 15.28 5.42 10.68
N CYS A 171 14.19 5.21 9.95
CA CYS A 171 14.10 5.45 8.50
C CYS A 171 13.41 6.81 8.29
N TYR A 172 14.03 7.70 7.53
CA TYR A 172 13.46 9.01 7.20
C TYR A 172 14.27 9.75 6.11
N SER A 173 13.58 10.64 5.42
CA SER A 173 14.07 11.38 4.26
C SER A 173 13.45 12.79 4.16
N MET A 174 13.86 13.57 3.17
CA MET A 174 13.21 14.83 2.79
C MET A 174 12.45 14.65 1.49
N ILE A 175 11.39 15.44 1.25
CA ILE A 175 10.64 15.38 0.00
C ILE A 175 11.25 16.27 -1.08
N GLY A 176 11.74 15.61 -2.15
CA GLY A 176 12.38 16.23 -3.29
C GLY A 176 13.76 16.81 -2.98
N ARG A 177 14.31 17.60 -3.92
CA ARG A 177 15.56 18.33 -3.77
C ARG A 177 15.38 19.50 -2.80
N PHE A 178 15.93 19.38 -1.58
CA PHE A 178 15.94 20.43 -0.56
C PHE A 178 17.02 21.49 -0.81
N GLY A 179 18.18 21.06 -1.33
CA GLY A 179 19.36 21.89 -1.57
C GLY A 179 20.47 21.69 -0.54
N GLY A 180 21.73 21.77 -0.97
CA GLY A 180 22.89 21.47 -0.13
C GLY A 180 22.98 19.98 0.24
N ARG A 181 23.37 19.69 1.49
CA ARG A 181 23.45 18.32 2.00
C ARG A 181 22.06 17.87 2.45
N GLN A 182 21.53 16.84 1.81
CA GLN A 182 20.26 16.22 2.16
C GLN A 182 20.50 14.78 2.63
N GLY A 183 20.22 14.50 3.89
CA GLY A 183 20.39 13.17 4.46
C GLY A 183 19.29 12.21 4.02
N VAL A 184 19.62 10.92 3.93
CA VAL A 184 18.65 9.82 3.91
C VAL A 184 19.07 8.82 5.00
N SER A 185 18.21 8.64 6.00
CA SER A 185 18.52 7.81 7.17
C SER A 185 18.13 6.36 6.93
N ILE A 186 19.12 5.47 6.90
CA ILE A 186 18.95 4.02 6.89
C ILE A 186 19.45 3.49 8.25
N GLY A 187 18.58 3.60 9.26
CA GLY A 187 18.79 3.07 10.61
C GLY A 187 18.77 1.53 10.69
N ASP A 188 18.89 1.00 11.91
CA ASP A 188 18.72 -0.43 12.17
C ASP A 188 17.28 -0.88 11.87
N GLY A 189 17.11 -1.88 11.02
CA GLY A 189 15.81 -2.38 10.54
C GLY A 189 15.33 -1.71 9.23
N CYS A 190 16.01 -0.68 8.75
CA CYS A 190 15.67 0.00 7.49
C CYS A 190 16.27 -0.67 6.24
N GLU A 191 16.99 -1.79 6.38
CA GLU A 191 17.83 -2.35 5.32
C GLU A 191 17.06 -3.12 4.24
N ARG A 192 15.74 -3.24 4.37
CA ARG A 192 14.90 -3.86 3.34
C ARG A 192 14.85 -2.97 2.10
N VAL A 193 15.05 -3.56 0.91
CA VAL A 193 15.12 -2.82 -0.36
C VAL A 193 13.92 -1.90 -0.56
N GLY A 194 12.69 -2.39 -0.40
CA GLY A 194 11.48 -1.55 -0.51
C GLY A 194 11.39 -0.40 0.51
N THR A 195 12.01 -0.53 1.69
CA THR A 195 12.15 0.59 2.64
C THR A 195 13.13 1.63 2.11
N ILE A 196 14.27 1.22 1.57
CA ILE A 196 15.27 2.15 1.01
C ILE A 196 14.75 2.82 -0.28
N GLU A 197 14.02 2.07 -1.11
CA GLU A 197 13.34 2.59 -2.29
C GLU A 197 12.28 3.64 -1.94
N HIS A 198 11.57 3.46 -0.83
CA HIS A 198 10.60 4.42 -0.26
C HIS A 198 11.30 5.71 0.21
N GLU A 199 12.37 5.61 1.03
CA GLU A 199 13.13 6.79 1.49
C GLU A 199 13.78 7.57 0.33
N LEU A 200 14.26 6.85 -0.68
CA LEU A 200 14.79 7.44 -1.91
C LEU A 200 13.64 8.01 -2.78
N GLY A 201 12.47 7.39 -2.78
CA GLY A 201 11.24 7.90 -3.40
C GLY A 201 10.83 9.26 -2.83
N HIS A 202 10.87 9.43 -1.50
CA HIS A 202 10.74 10.74 -0.86
C HIS A 202 11.78 11.73 -1.38
N ALA A 203 13.08 11.37 -1.36
CA ALA A 203 14.14 12.24 -1.86
C ALA A 203 13.95 12.64 -3.33
N LEU A 204 13.29 11.81 -4.15
CA LEU A 204 12.93 12.11 -5.54
C LEU A 204 11.65 12.95 -5.70
N GLY A 205 10.81 13.06 -4.68
CA GLY A 205 9.62 13.94 -4.64
C GLY A 205 8.28 13.23 -4.47
N LEU A 206 8.27 11.93 -4.11
CA LEU A 206 7.04 11.22 -3.76
C LEU A 206 6.57 11.60 -2.36
N TRP A 207 5.26 11.81 -2.22
CA TRP A 207 4.56 11.84 -0.94
C TRP A 207 3.97 10.46 -0.64
N HIS A 208 3.40 10.27 0.54
CA HIS A 208 2.63 9.08 0.83
C HIS A 208 1.34 8.97 0.02
N GLU A 209 0.97 7.75 -0.34
CA GLU A 209 -0.20 7.48 -1.17
C GLU A 209 -1.52 7.81 -0.42
N GLN A 210 -1.61 7.50 0.89
CA GLN A 210 -2.81 7.79 1.68
C GLN A 210 -3.03 9.27 2.00
N SER A 211 -2.06 10.15 1.74
CA SER A 211 -2.23 11.59 1.90
C SER A 211 -2.64 12.30 0.60
N ARG A 212 -2.87 11.55 -0.50
CA ARG A 212 -3.39 12.09 -1.76
C ARG A 212 -4.75 12.80 -1.63
N PRO A 213 -5.05 13.81 -2.46
CA PRO A 213 -6.34 14.52 -2.50
C PRO A 213 -7.54 13.66 -2.94
N ASP A 214 -7.31 12.44 -3.45
CA ASP A 214 -8.34 11.48 -3.82
C ASP A 214 -8.39 10.24 -2.90
N ALA A 215 -7.61 10.20 -1.82
CA ALA A 215 -7.45 9.04 -0.94
C ALA A 215 -8.78 8.58 -0.30
N SER A 216 -9.66 9.50 0.11
CA SER A 216 -10.97 9.15 0.70
C SER A 216 -11.93 8.38 -0.23
N GLN A 217 -11.61 8.22 -1.51
CA GLN A 217 -12.32 7.34 -2.44
C GLN A 217 -11.89 5.87 -2.31
N TYR A 218 -10.71 5.61 -1.73
CA TYR A 218 -10.05 4.30 -1.66
C TYR A 218 -9.85 3.81 -0.23
N VAL A 219 -9.61 4.71 0.72
CA VAL A 219 -9.40 4.41 2.14
C VAL A 219 -10.29 5.23 3.08
N GLU A 220 -10.39 4.75 4.31
CA GLU A 220 -11.11 5.37 5.42
C GLU A 220 -10.22 5.40 6.67
N VAL A 221 -10.17 6.56 7.32
CA VAL A 221 -9.25 6.86 8.43
C VAL A 221 -10.00 6.76 9.76
N LEU A 222 -9.72 5.72 10.54
CA LEU A 222 -10.36 5.47 11.83
C LEU A 222 -9.71 6.29 12.94
N LYS A 223 -10.05 7.59 13.00
CA LYS A 223 -9.40 8.57 13.89
C LYS A 223 -9.44 8.22 15.38
N ALA A 224 -10.40 7.40 15.81
CA ALA A 224 -10.51 6.94 17.20
C ALA A 224 -9.35 6.03 17.65
N PHE A 225 -8.69 5.32 16.74
CA PHE A 225 -7.58 4.39 17.05
C PHE A 225 -6.19 5.00 16.81
N ILE A 226 -6.12 6.19 16.21
CA ILE A 226 -4.86 6.90 15.92
C ILE A 226 -4.36 7.59 17.19
N LEU A 227 -3.04 7.56 17.43
CA LEU A 227 -2.43 8.36 18.49
C LEU A 227 -2.76 9.86 18.28
N PRO A 228 -3.30 10.58 19.28
CA PRO A 228 -3.83 11.94 19.10
C PRO A 228 -2.86 12.94 18.46
N SER A 229 -1.55 12.78 18.70
CA SER A 229 -0.47 13.61 18.16
C SER A 229 -0.06 13.30 16.71
N TYR A 230 -0.72 12.35 16.03
CA TYR A 230 -0.48 11.95 14.64
C TYR A 230 -1.71 12.12 13.73
N ILE A 231 -2.81 12.73 14.19
CA ILE A 231 -4.02 12.91 13.37
C ILE A 231 -3.78 13.83 12.17
N SER A 232 -2.82 14.76 12.26
CA SER A 232 -2.33 15.60 11.16
C SER A 232 -1.76 14.80 9.99
N ASP A 233 -1.32 13.57 10.24
CA ASP A 233 -0.50 12.75 9.35
C ASP A 233 -1.36 11.80 8.51
N PHE A 234 -2.68 11.80 8.74
CA PHE A 234 -3.71 11.12 7.94
C PHE A 234 -4.65 12.11 7.24
N LEU A 235 -4.27 13.40 7.18
CA LEU A 235 -5.04 14.40 6.45
C LEU A 235 -4.71 14.33 4.96
N GLU A 236 -5.74 14.22 4.12
CA GLU A 236 -5.62 14.47 2.68
C GLU A 236 -4.98 15.85 2.44
N ARG A 237 -3.99 15.91 1.57
CA ARG A 237 -3.37 17.16 1.12
C ARG A 237 -4.20 17.79 0.01
N GLY A 238 -3.93 19.06 -0.25
CA GLY A 238 -4.53 19.77 -1.36
C GLY A 238 -3.92 19.38 -2.70
N THR A 239 -4.59 19.81 -3.76
CA THR A 239 -4.04 19.77 -5.13
C THR A 239 -2.89 20.75 -5.33
N ASP A 240 -2.57 21.55 -4.33
CA ASP A 240 -1.52 22.55 -4.32
C ASP A 240 -0.21 22.04 -3.72
N GLU A 241 -0.21 20.91 -3.00
CA GLU A 241 1.01 20.25 -2.50
C GLU A 241 1.47 19.02 -3.35
N ILE A 242 0.55 18.37 -4.07
CA ILE A 242 0.68 16.97 -4.52
C ILE A 242 0.12 16.82 -5.99
N ASP A 243 0.83 16.36 -7.06
CA ASP A 243 0.48 16.28 -8.53
C ASP A 243 0.49 14.84 -9.23
N THR A 244 -0.62 14.21 -9.70
CA THR A 244 -0.68 12.73 -9.95
C THR A 244 -0.22 12.39 -11.33
N LEU A 245 -0.13 13.38 -12.22
CA LEU A 245 0.30 13.17 -13.60
C LEU A 245 -0.64 12.17 -14.33
N GLY A 246 -1.90 12.07 -13.86
CA GLY A 246 -2.90 11.15 -14.37
C GLY A 246 -2.76 9.69 -13.90
N VAL A 247 -1.86 9.40 -12.96
CA VAL A 247 -1.69 8.05 -12.39
C VAL A 247 -2.85 7.74 -11.41
N PRO A 248 -3.50 6.55 -11.49
CA PRO A 248 -4.51 6.10 -10.54
C PRO A 248 -3.97 5.97 -9.10
N TYR A 249 -4.87 5.73 -8.15
CA TYR A 249 -4.49 5.38 -6.77
C TYR A 249 -4.05 3.92 -6.68
N ASP A 250 -2.92 3.65 -6.06
CA ASP A 250 -2.33 2.31 -5.91
C ASP A 250 -2.30 1.86 -4.44
N LEU A 251 -3.25 0.99 -4.08
CA LEU A 251 -3.32 0.40 -2.74
C LEU A 251 -2.13 -0.54 -2.43
N GLY A 252 -1.29 -0.87 -3.42
CA GLY A 252 -0.02 -1.56 -3.23
C GLY A 252 1.22 -0.69 -3.41
N SER A 253 1.09 0.64 -3.52
CA SER A 253 2.23 1.56 -3.53
C SER A 253 3.15 1.33 -2.33
N VAL A 254 4.47 1.36 -2.54
CA VAL A 254 5.44 1.32 -1.44
C VAL A 254 5.34 2.58 -0.56
N MET A 255 4.77 3.67 -1.10
CA MET A 255 4.47 4.92 -0.39
C MET A 255 3.13 4.85 0.38
N HIS A 256 2.43 3.72 0.43
CA HIS A 256 1.22 3.59 1.23
C HIS A 256 1.54 3.16 2.67
N TYR A 257 0.85 3.77 3.65
CA TYR A 257 0.83 3.29 5.04
C TYR A 257 0.21 1.90 5.18
N GLY A 258 0.65 1.15 6.19
CA GLY A 258 0.02 -0.09 6.62
C GLY A 258 -1.27 0.13 7.41
N SER A 259 -2.10 -0.91 7.48
CA SER A 259 -3.44 -0.85 8.10
C SER A 259 -3.45 -0.43 9.58
N THR A 260 -2.34 -0.60 10.31
CA THR A 260 -2.18 -0.27 11.74
C THR A 260 -1.23 0.90 12.02
N ALA A 261 -0.91 1.72 11.01
CA ALA A 261 -0.01 2.88 11.15
C ALA A 261 -0.41 3.78 12.33
N PHE A 262 0.54 4.21 13.16
CA PHE A 262 0.31 5.09 14.33
C PHE A 262 -0.79 4.66 15.32
N SER A 263 -1.13 3.37 15.33
CA SER A 263 -2.19 2.82 16.19
C SER A 263 -1.87 2.94 17.68
N ALA A 264 -2.83 3.45 18.47
CA ALA A 264 -2.64 3.76 19.88
C ALA A 264 -2.35 2.54 20.78
N ASP A 265 -2.80 1.36 20.38
CA ASP A 265 -2.51 0.05 21.01
C ASP A 265 -1.53 -0.81 20.19
N GLN A 266 -1.06 -0.31 19.03
CA GLN A 266 -0.18 -0.98 18.06
C GLN A 266 -0.80 -2.25 17.43
N LYS A 267 -2.13 -2.38 17.43
CA LYS A 267 -2.86 -3.57 16.94
C LYS A 267 -4.13 -3.21 16.16
N SER A 268 -4.87 -2.22 16.65
CA SER A 268 -6.11 -1.74 16.02
C SER A 268 -5.79 -1.10 14.68
N LYS A 269 -6.65 -1.33 13.69
CA LYS A 269 -6.51 -0.69 12.38
C LYS A 269 -6.82 0.80 12.50
N THR A 270 -6.05 1.61 11.78
CA THR A 270 -6.22 3.05 11.63
C THR A 270 -6.59 3.43 10.19
N LEU A 271 -6.29 2.56 9.23
CA LEU A 271 -6.68 2.66 7.83
C LEU A 271 -7.45 1.42 7.39
N LEU A 272 -8.71 1.63 6.98
CA LEU A 272 -9.50 0.63 6.27
C LEU A 272 -9.49 0.90 4.76
N THR A 273 -9.45 -0.15 3.95
CA THR A 273 -9.68 -0.03 2.51
C THR A 273 -11.17 -0.12 2.21
N ARG A 274 -11.69 0.76 1.34
CA ARG A 274 -13.12 0.78 0.96
C ARG A 274 -13.58 -0.47 0.22
N ASP A 275 -12.64 -1.13 -0.45
CA ASP A 275 -12.76 -2.51 -0.90
C ASP A 275 -11.93 -3.37 0.06
N PRO A 276 -12.55 -4.23 0.89
CA PRO A 276 -11.84 -4.99 1.92
C PRO A 276 -10.86 -6.02 1.38
N PHE A 277 -10.93 -6.42 0.11
CA PHE A 277 -9.96 -7.36 -0.48
C PHE A 277 -8.57 -6.74 -0.70
N TYR A 278 -8.44 -5.40 -0.63
CA TYR A 278 -7.15 -4.72 -0.59
C TYR A 278 -6.58 -4.54 0.83
N GLN A 279 -7.28 -4.96 1.88
CA GLN A 279 -6.94 -4.59 3.26
C GLN A 279 -5.56 -5.11 3.72
N THR A 280 -5.13 -6.23 3.15
CA THR A 280 -3.84 -6.92 3.34
C THR A 280 -2.79 -6.56 2.28
N THR A 281 -3.14 -5.68 1.34
CA THR A 281 -2.25 -5.18 0.27
C THR A 281 -1.52 -3.89 0.69
N ILE A 282 -2.19 -3.02 1.45
CA ILE A 282 -1.64 -1.72 1.89
C ILE A 282 -0.48 -1.89 2.89
N GLY A 283 0.57 -1.07 2.76
CA GLY A 283 1.70 -1.02 3.69
C GLY A 283 2.90 -1.90 3.33
N GLN A 284 2.87 -2.54 2.16
CA GLN A 284 3.90 -3.49 1.72
C GLN A 284 5.28 -2.83 1.60
N ARG A 285 6.36 -3.56 1.89
CA ARG A 285 7.75 -3.12 1.69
C ARG A 285 8.57 -4.11 0.85
N GLU A 286 7.92 -4.90 0.00
CA GLU A 286 8.57 -5.76 -0.99
C GLU A 286 9.43 -4.93 -1.96
N GLY A 287 8.84 -3.86 -2.51
CA GLY A 287 9.49 -2.93 -3.43
C GLY A 287 8.49 -2.00 -4.09
N LEU A 288 8.99 -1.13 -4.98
CA LEU A 288 8.18 -0.19 -5.76
C LEU A 288 7.10 -0.87 -6.61
N SER A 289 5.91 -0.27 -6.62
CA SER A 289 4.84 -0.65 -7.54
C SER A 289 5.12 -0.11 -8.95
N PHE A 290 4.41 -0.64 -9.95
CA PHE A 290 4.45 -0.12 -11.32
C PHE A 290 4.04 1.37 -11.38
N TYR A 291 3.20 1.83 -10.46
CA TYR A 291 2.73 3.21 -10.41
C TYR A 291 3.65 4.14 -9.62
N ASP A 292 4.37 3.67 -8.60
CA ASP A 292 5.43 4.47 -7.95
C ASP A 292 6.50 4.90 -8.99
N VAL A 293 7.00 3.92 -9.76
CA VAL A 293 7.95 4.15 -10.86
C VAL A 293 7.33 5.05 -11.95
N LYS A 294 6.05 4.86 -12.26
CA LYS A 294 5.36 5.67 -13.27
C LYS A 294 5.26 7.14 -12.86
N ILE A 295 4.95 7.45 -11.61
CA ILE A 295 4.86 8.84 -11.14
C ILE A 295 6.21 9.56 -11.36
N ILE A 296 7.33 8.91 -11.00
CA ILE A 296 8.67 9.46 -11.27
C ILE A 296 8.94 9.61 -12.77
N ASN A 297 8.56 8.65 -13.61
CA ASN A 297 8.78 8.73 -15.05
C ASN A 297 7.94 9.82 -15.74
N GLU A 298 6.69 10.02 -15.34
CA GLU A 298 5.87 11.14 -15.82
C GLU A 298 6.40 12.50 -15.29
N ALA A 299 6.97 12.52 -14.08
CA ALA A 299 7.51 13.74 -13.47
C ALA A 299 8.83 14.18 -14.11
N TYR A 300 9.75 13.24 -14.36
CA TYR A 300 11.13 13.51 -14.75
C TYR A 300 11.43 13.26 -16.22
N CYS A 301 10.82 12.24 -16.82
CA CYS A 301 11.26 11.67 -18.09
C CYS A 301 10.39 12.12 -19.28
N LYS A 302 10.83 11.75 -20.50
CA LYS A 302 10.09 12.01 -21.73
C LYS A 302 10.05 10.73 -22.55
N GLY A 303 8.85 10.21 -22.79
CA GLY A 303 8.64 8.96 -23.52
C GLY A 303 7.54 9.06 -24.58
N LYS A 304 7.61 8.19 -25.58
CA LYS A 304 6.49 7.83 -26.47
C LYS A 304 6.06 6.40 -26.13
N THR A 305 4.87 5.99 -26.54
CA THR A 305 4.29 4.68 -26.18
C THR A 305 4.03 3.79 -27.40
N GLU A 306 4.74 2.66 -27.47
CA GLU A 306 4.43 1.52 -28.36
C GLU A 306 4.33 0.18 -27.59
N CYS A 307 4.03 0.24 -26.30
CA CYS A 307 3.95 -0.93 -25.41
C CYS A 307 2.51 -1.50 -25.33
N LYS A 308 2.39 -2.76 -24.91
CA LYS A 308 1.13 -3.49 -24.69
C LYS A 308 0.79 -3.55 -23.21
N ASN A 309 -0.42 -4.03 -22.91
CA ASN A 309 -0.92 -4.31 -21.56
C ASN A 309 -0.74 -3.16 -20.55
N GLY A 310 -0.77 -1.92 -21.05
CA GLY A 310 -0.64 -0.71 -20.22
C GLY A 310 0.78 -0.35 -19.79
N GLY A 311 1.79 -1.09 -20.24
CA GLY A 311 3.21 -0.72 -20.11
C GLY A 311 3.56 0.56 -20.87
N TYR A 312 4.78 1.06 -20.66
CA TYR A 312 5.32 2.22 -21.38
C TYR A 312 6.84 2.07 -21.59
N THR A 313 7.41 2.80 -22.55
CA THR A 313 8.83 2.63 -22.94
C THR A 313 9.74 2.94 -21.76
N ASN A 314 10.71 2.06 -21.49
CA ASN A 314 11.69 2.28 -20.43
C ASN A 314 12.56 3.49 -20.78
N PRO A 315 12.61 4.56 -19.96
CA PRO A 315 13.44 5.71 -20.25
C PRO A 315 14.95 5.43 -20.15
N HIS A 316 15.35 4.39 -19.39
CA HIS A 316 16.74 3.92 -19.33
C HIS A 316 17.14 3.19 -20.62
N ASP A 317 16.37 2.17 -20.98
CA ASP A 317 16.52 1.40 -22.22
C ASP A 317 15.34 1.65 -23.16
N CYS A 318 15.47 2.66 -24.02
CA CYS A 318 14.44 3.06 -24.98
C CYS A 318 14.03 1.97 -26.02
N LYS A 319 14.60 0.77 -25.95
CA LYS A 319 14.24 -0.39 -26.79
C LYS A 319 13.27 -1.35 -26.11
N SER A 320 13.16 -1.32 -24.79
CA SER A 320 12.26 -2.16 -23.99
C SER A 320 11.14 -1.33 -23.35
N CYS A 321 10.14 -2.03 -22.80
CA CYS A 321 9.03 -1.45 -22.07
C CYS A 321 9.11 -1.85 -20.60
N LEU A 322 8.73 -0.92 -19.72
CA LEU A 322 8.40 -1.23 -18.34
C LEU A 322 7.00 -1.84 -18.31
N CYS A 323 6.91 -3.01 -17.70
CA CYS A 323 5.70 -3.82 -17.69
C CYS A 323 5.10 -3.86 -16.29
N PRO A 324 3.76 -3.77 -16.17
CA PRO A 324 3.11 -4.05 -14.90
C PRO A 324 3.25 -5.52 -14.52
N SER A 325 3.32 -5.81 -13.23
CA SER A 325 3.39 -7.19 -12.71
C SER A 325 2.28 -8.06 -13.31
N GLY A 326 2.64 -9.23 -13.80
CA GLY A 326 1.83 -10.12 -14.63
C GLY A 326 2.23 -10.16 -16.11
N PHE A 327 2.94 -9.13 -16.59
CA PHE A 327 3.33 -8.98 -17.99
C PHE A 327 4.85 -8.84 -18.16
N GLY A 328 5.36 -9.26 -19.31
CA GLY A 328 6.76 -9.17 -19.68
C GLY A 328 6.96 -9.23 -21.19
N GLY A 329 8.21 -9.42 -21.62
CA GLY A 329 8.61 -9.28 -23.03
C GLY A 329 9.00 -7.85 -23.39
N ALA A 330 9.58 -7.66 -24.57
CA ALA A 330 10.18 -6.37 -24.95
C ALA A 330 9.15 -5.24 -25.08
N LYS A 331 7.88 -5.59 -25.33
CA LYS A 331 6.73 -4.69 -25.45
C LYS A 331 5.63 -4.98 -24.43
N CYS A 332 5.89 -5.73 -23.35
CA CYS A 332 4.89 -6.20 -22.39
C CYS A 332 3.79 -7.07 -23.01
N GLU A 333 4.14 -7.81 -24.06
CA GLU A 333 3.25 -8.59 -24.92
C GLU A 333 3.06 -10.06 -24.47
N ILE A 334 3.91 -10.55 -23.57
CA ILE A 334 3.79 -11.89 -22.98
C ILE A 334 3.46 -11.79 -21.48
N ASN A 335 3.13 -12.92 -20.87
CA ASN A 335 2.99 -13.06 -19.43
C ASN A 335 4.38 -13.01 -18.73
N GLU A 336 4.42 -12.50 -17.49
CA GLU A 336 5.62 -12.52 -16.63
C GLU A 336 6.08 -13.97 -16.43
N LYS A 337 7.38 -14.23 -16.60
CA LYS A 337 7.94 -15.57 -16.45
C LYS A 337 8.04 -15.93 -14.97
N ALA A 338 7.82 -17.21 -14.64
CA ALA A 338 8.12 -17.72 -13.31
C ALA A 338 9.61 -17.59 -12.96
N LEU A 339 9.90 -17.46 -11.68
CA LEU A 339 11.23 -17.40 -11.09
C LEU A 339 11.32 -18.42 -9.95
N GLU A 340 12.43 -19.15 -9.87
CA GLU A 340 12.68 -20.28 -8.96
C GLU A 340 11.59 -21.39 -8.95
N SER A 341 10.70 -21.43 -9.94
CA SER A 341 9.60 -22.40 -10.01
C SER A 341 9.14 -22.69 -11.46
N GLN A 342 8.32 -23.74 -11.64
CA GLN A 342 7.81 -24.20 -12.95
C GLN A 342 6.32 -23.87 -13.19
N CYS A 343 5.74 -23.07 -12.31
CA CYS A 343 4.36 -22.58 -12.38
C CYS A 343 4.15 -21.48 -13.44
N GLY A 344 2.91 -20.99 -13.56
CA GLY A 344 2.56 -19.84 -14.39
C GLY A 344 2.14 -20.15 -15.84
N GLY A 345 2.10 -19.11 -16.67
CA GLY A 345 1.83 -19.19 -18.11
C GLY A 345 0.48 -18.63 -18.57
N VAL A 346 0.25 -18.65 -19.89
CA VAL A 346 -0.99 -18.16 -20.50
C VAL A 346 -2.02 -19.28 -20.59
N LEU A 347 -3.20 -19.06 -19.99
CA LEU A 347 -4.30 -20.02 -19.96
C LEU A 347 -5.54 -19.48 -20.68
N LYS A 348 -6.25 -20.35 -21.39
CA LYS A 348 -7.55 -20.02 -22.01
C LYS A 348 -8.66 -20.62 -21.18
N ALA A 349 -9.54 -19.77 -20.66
CA ALA A 349 -10.71 -20.17 -19.90
C ALA A 349 -11.84 -20.59 -20.85
N ASN A 350 -12.46 -21.74 -20.57
CA ASN A 350 -13.69 -22.21 -21.24
C ASN A 350 -14.84 -22.35 -20.23
N ASP A 351 -16.01 -22.84 -20.65
CA ASP A 351 -17.21 -22.96 -19.83
C ASP A 351 -17.10 -23.96 -18.67
N LYS A 352 -16.10 -24.85 -18.71
CA LYS A 352 -15.78 -25.81 -17.65
C LYS A 352 -14.77 -25.23 -16.68
N TRP A 353 -14.87 -25.67 -15.43
CA TRP A 353 -13.86 -25.38 -14.41
C TRP A 353 -12.50 -25.97 -14.78
N GLN A 354 -11.49 -25.12 -14.76
CA GLN A 354 -10.06 -25.42 -14.88
C GLN A 354 -9.39 -24.97 -13.58
N THR A 355 -8.19 -25.48 -13.27
CA THR A 355 -7.54 -25.24 -11.97
C THR A 355 -6.09 -24.77 -12.16
N ILE A 356 -5.65 -23.88 -11.28
CA ILE A 356 -4.24 -23.60 -11.00
C ILE A 356 -3.95 -23.81 -9.51
N GLU A 357 -2.69 -24.08 -9.20
CA GLU A 357 -2.22 -24.39 -7.85
C GLU A 357 -0.91 -23.66 -7.60
N SER A 358 -0.61 -23.35 -6.33
CA SER A 358 0.76 -23.01 -5.94
C SER A 358 1.69 -24.21 -6.13
N PRO A 359 3.00 -23.98 -6.29
CA PRO A 359 3.98 -25.07 -6.28
C PRO A 359 3.86 -25.92 -5.02
N GLY A 360 4.08 -27.23 -5.16
CA GLY A 360 4.07 -28.18 -4.04
C GLY A 360 2.71 -28.45 -3.38
N TYR A 361 1.62 -27.86 -3.87
CA TYR A 361 0.27 -28.07 -3.32
C TYR A 361 -0.27 -29.49 -3.62
N PRO A 362 -0.98 -30.15 -2.68
CA PRO A 362 -1.09 -29.84 -1.25
C PRO A 362 0.04 -30.48 -0.42
N ASP A 363 0.91 -31.28 -1.05
CA ASP A 363 1.77 -32.27 -0.38
C ASP A 363 2.96 -31.66 0.38
N SER A 364 3.82 -30.89 -0.30
CA SER A 364 5.05 -30.34 0.30
C SER A 364 4.88 -28.93 0.84
N GLY A 365 3.85 -28.21 0.40
CA GLY A 365 3.80 -26.76 0.49
C GLY A 365 4.76 -26.08 -0.49
N TYR A 366 4.75 -24.76 -0.46
CA TYR A 366 5.51 -23.89 -1.37
C TYR A 366 6.81 -23.39 -0.71
N GLU A 367 7.82 -23.06 -1.53
CA GLU A 367 9.18 -22.76 -1.06
C GLU A 367 9.48 -21.24 -1.05
N PRO A 368 10.50 -20.76 -0.31
CA PRO A 368 10.88 -19.35 -0.28
C PRO A 368 11.46 -18.88 -1.62
N GLY A 369 11.05 -17.70 -2.09
CA GLY A 369 11.57 -17.07 -3.30
C GLY A 369 10.82 -17.42 -4.59
N GLU A 370 9.91 -18.39 -4.56
CA GLU A 370 9.09 -18.77 -5.72
C GLU A 370 8.21 -17.62 -6.20
N ARG A 371 8.17 -17.42 -7.53
CA ARG A 371 7.28 -16.46 -8.18
C ARG A 371 6.58 -17.10 -9.36
N CYS A 372 5.26 -17.04 -9.37
CA CYS A 372 4.41 -17.50 -10.46
C CYS A 372 3.60 -16.33 -11.02
N SER A 373 3.31 -16.37 -12.32
CA SER A 373 2.26 -15.55 -12.89
C SER A 373 1.45 -16.34 -13.91
N TRP A 374 0.13 -16.26 -13.84
CA TRP A 374 -0.79 -16.79 -14.83
C TRP A 374 -1.57 -15.65 -15.47
N LEU A 375 -1.55 -15.59 -16.80
CA LEU A 375 -2.42 -14.72 -17.59
C LEU A 375 -3.59 -15.57 -18.11
N ILE A 376 -4.76 -15.42 -17.50
CA ILE A 376 -5.95 -16.18 -17.89
C ILE A 376 -6.81 -15.30 -18.79
N GLU A 377 -7.12 -15.78 -19.99
CA GLU A 377 -7.86 -15.05 -21.02
C GLU A 377 -9.11 -15.81 -21.49
N THR A 378 -10.16 -15.08 -21.84
CA THR A 378 -11.35 -15.59 -22.53
C THR A 378 -11.72 -14.71 -23.73
N THR A 379 -12.78 -15.08 -24.46
CA THR A 379 -13.32 -14.31 -25.59
C THR A 379 -13.68 -12.88 -25.18
N LYS A 380 -13.56 -11.93 -26.12
CA LYS A 380 -13.56 -10.48 -25.85
C LYS A 380 -14.71 -9.97 -24.97
N ASP A 381 -15.88 -10.57 -25.09
CA ASP A 381 -17.09 -10.15 -24.38
C ASP A 381 -17.35 -10.98 -23.12
N ALA A 382 -16.68 -12.12 -22.94
CA ALA A 382 -16.81 -12.98 -21.77
C ALA A 382 -16.04 -12.45 -20.54
N ARG A 383 -16.43 -12.95 -19.36
CA ARG A 383 -15.75 -12.68 -18.08
C ARG A 383 -15.20 -13.98 -17.50
N ILE A 384 -14.30 -13.86 -16.54
CA ILE A 384 -13.67 -14.99 -15.87
C ILE A 384 -14.18 -15.02 -14.44
N GLU A 385 -14.81 -16.13 -14.07
CA GLU A 385 -15.22 -16.45 -12.70
C GLU A 385 -14.14 -17.32 -12.07
N MET A 386 -13.79 -17.02 -10.82
CA MET A 386 -12.75 -17.73 -10.07
C MET A 386 -13.18 -17.96 -8.63
N GLU A 387 -12.66 -19.02 -8.02
CA GLU A 387 -13.01 -19.46 -6.67
C GLU A 387 -11.82 -20.21 -6.07
N PHE A 388 -11.42 -19.85 -4.85
CA PHE A 388 -10.49 -20.67 -4.07
C PHE A 388 -11.23 -21.90 -3.55
N VAL A 389 -10.62 -23.07 -3.70
CA VAL A 389 -11.23 -24.35 -3.33
C VAL A 389 -10.26 -25.19 -2.52
N ASP A 390 -10.82 -26.14 -1.76
CA ASP A 390 -10.09 -27.02 -0.86
C ASP A 390 -9.30 -26.23 0.21
N GLU A 391 -8.10 -26.67 0.58
CA GLU A 391 -7.29 -26.02 1.61
C GLU A 391 -6.60 -24.76 1.05
N PHE A 392 -6.55 -23.70 1.87
CA PHE A 392 -5.82 -22.47 1.60
C PHE A 392 -5.01 -22.10 2.84
N ASP A 393 -3.68 -22.14 2.73
CA ASP A 393 -2.76 -21.77 3.79
C ASP A 393 -1.53 -21.08 3.19
N ILE A 394 -1.45 -19.77 3.40
CA ILE A 394 -0.35 -18.92 2.97
C ILE A 394 0.07 -18.09 4.20
N PHE A 395 1.38 -17.97 4.43
CA PHE A 395 1.97 -17.30 5.60
C PHE A 395 1.21 -16.04 6.02
N CYS A 396 0.75 -16.02 7.27
CA CYS A 396 -0.19 -15.01 7.74
C CYS A 396 0.50 -13.75 8.28
N ALA A 397 0.21 -12.60 7.66
CA ALA A 397 0.68 -11.30 8.09
C ALA A 397 -0.42 -10.22 7.88
N THR A 398 -0.33 -9.10 8.62
CA THR A 398 -1.30 -7.99 8.49
C THR A 398 -1.19 -7.23 7.17
N THR A 399 -0.02 -7.31 6.55
CA THR A 399 0.26 -6.98 5.16
C THR A 399 0.96 -8.21 4.58
N CYS A 400 0.49 -8.73 3.44
CA CYS A 400 0.96 -10.03 2.97
C CYS A 400 2.40 -9.96 2.40
N VAL A 401 3.27 -10.82 2.93
CA VAL A 401 4.66 -11.01 2.45
C VAL A 401 4.78 -12.22 1.52
N ASP A 402 4.07 -13.30 1.83
CA ASP A 402 3.70 -14.36 0.88
C ASP A 402 2.26 -14.11 0.48
N TYR A 403 1.90 -14.27 -0.79
CA TYR A 403 0.54 -14.00 -1.25
C TYR A 403 0.21 -14.60 -2.61
N VAL A 404 -1.09 -14.81 -2.82
CA VAL A 404 -1.70 -14.83 -4.16
C VAL A 404 -2.37 -13.48 -4.42
N GLU A 405 -1.98 -12.81 -5.50
CA GLU A 405 -2.51 -11.52 -5.93
C GLU A 405 -3.47 -11.72 -7.12
N LEU A 406 -4.72 -11.30 -6.96
CA LEU A 406 -5.73 -11.33 -8.02
C LEU A 406 -5.91 -9.94 -8.64
N LYS A 407 -5.40 -9.77 -9.86
CA LYS A 407 -5.66 -8.59 -10.69
C LYS A 407 -6.86 -8.85 -11.60
N ILE A 408 -8.04 -8.42 -11.15
CA ILE A 408 -9.33 -8.71 -11.81
C ILE A 408 -10.14 -7.46 -12.16
N GLY A 409 -9.66 -6.26 -11.80
CA GLY A 409 -10.32 -4.99 -12.04
C GLY A 409 -10.23 -4.49 -13.48
N ASN A 410 -10.75 -3.28 -13.71
CA ASN A 410 -10.71 -2.61 -15.03
C ASN A 410 -9.30 -2.21 -15.48
N ASP A 411 -8.32 -2.25 -14.58
CA ASP A 411 -6.95 -1.81 -14.83
C ASP A 411 -5.96 -2.82 -14.24
N LEU A 412 -5.45 -3.72 -15.09
CA LEU A 412 -4.47 -4.75 -14.69
C LEU A 412 -3.06 -4.18 -14.43
N ARG A 413 -2.84 -2.87 -14.61
CA ARG A 413 -1.57 -2.23 -14.24
C ARG A 413 -1.44 -2.05 -12.74
N ASN A 414 -2.56 -1.76 -12.06
CA ASN A 414 -2.60 -1.52 -10.63
C ASN A 414 -2.19 -2.77 -9.84
N THR A 415 -1.81 -2.61 -8.58
CA THR A 415 -1.68 -3.77 -7.67
C THR A 415 -3.05 -4.42 -7.49
N GLY A 416 -3.11 -5.75 -7.44
CA GLY A 416 -4.33 -6.53 -7.23
C GLY A 416 -4.63 -6.84 -5.77
N PHE A 417 -5.67 -7.63 -5.53
CA PHE A 417 -6.03 -8.10 -4.20
C PHE A 417 -5.03 -9.15 -3.71
N ARG A 418 -4.21 -8.85 -2.69
CA ARG A 418 -3.27 -9.81 -2.08
C ARG A 418 -3.94 -10.62 -0.96
N PHE A 419 -4.08 -11.92 -1.16
CA PHE A 419 -4.60 -12.86 -0.16
C PHE A 419 -3.48 -13.69 0.48
N CYS A 420 -3.52 -13.76 1.80
CA CYS A 420 -2.68 -14.57 2.68
C CYS A 420 -3.45 -14.82 3.99
N CYS A 421 -2.87 -15.59 4.92
CA CYS A 421 -3.57 -16.25 6.03
C CYS A 421 -4.57 -17.32 5.53
N PRO A 422 -5.07 -18.22 6.41
CA PRO A 422 -6.17 -19.12 6.04
C PRO A 422 -7.50 -18.42 5.65
N GLU A 423 -7.56 -17.10 5.81
CA GLU A 423 -8.70 -16.24 5.50
C GLU A 423 -8.68 -15.80 4.03
N HIS A 424 -9.38 -16.52 3.18
CA HIS A 424 -9.55 -16.18 1.76
C HIS A 424 -11.01 -15.77 1.46
N PRO A 425 -11.28 -15.16 0.28
CA PRO A 425 -12.63 -14.95 -0.21
C PRO A 425 -13.40 -16.27 -0.29
N LYS A 426 -14.43 -16.42 0.54
CA LYS A 426 -15.39 -17.51 0.37
C LYS A 426 -16.34 -17.16 -0.77
N GLY A 427 -16.49 -18.07 -1.71
CA GLY A 427 -17.32 -17.91 -2.90
C GLY A 427 -16.62 -17.17 -4.05
N ASN A 428 -17.39 -16.90 -5.10
CA ASN A 428 -16.84 -16.62 -6.42
C ASN A 428 -16.50 -15.14 -6.61
N VAL A 429 -15.34 -14.86 -7.20
CA VAL A 429 -14.96 -13.54 -7.71
C VAL A 429 -15.06 -13.51 -9.23
N VAL A 430 -15.50 -12.39 -9.78
CA VAL A 430 -15.76 -12.24 -11.23
C VAL A 430 -14.97 -11.06 -11.78
N SER A 431 -14.26 -11.29 -12.88
CA SER A 431 -13.44 -10.27 -13.52
C SER A 431 -14.26 -9.12 -14.13
N ALA A 432 -13.63 -7.95 -14.17
CA ALA A 432 -14.14 -6.79 -14.87
C ALA A 432 -13.95 -6.89 -16.40
N LEU A 433 -12.84 -7.52 -16.81
CA LEU A 433 -12.39 -7.67 -18.20
C LEU A 433 -12.40 -9.15 -18.65
N ASN A 434 -12.20 -9.40 -19.94
CA ASN A 434 -12.03 -10.75 -20.51
C ASN A 434 -10.65 -11.40 -20.24
N GLN A 435 -9.83 -10.77 -19.41
CA GLN A 435 -8.52 -11.25 -19.01
C GLN A 435 -8.28 -10.92 -17.53
N VAL A 436 -7.58 -11.80 -16.83
CA VAL A 436 -7.12 -11.60 -15.46
C VAL A 436 -5.67 -12.03 -15.32
N VAL A 437 -4.99 -11.44 -14.35
CA VAL A 437 -3.65 -11.85 -13.94
C VAL A 437 -3.74 -12.40 -12.51
N VAL A 438 -3.23 -13.61 -12.32
CA VAL A 438 -2.98 -14.20 -11.01
C VAL A 438 -1.48 -14.24 -10.80
N ILE A 439 -0.99 -13.71 -9.69
CA ILE A 439 0.42 -13.76 -9.33
C ILE A 439 0.54 -14.50 -8.00
N PHE A 440 1.53 -15.37 -7.86
CA PHE A 440 1.91 -15.93 -6.56
C PHE A 440 3.33 -15.49 -6.26
N ARG A 441 3.59 -14.99 -5.05
CA ARG A 441 4.95 -14.70 -4.56
C ARG A 441 5.12 -15.27 -3.17
N SER A 442 6.27 -15.90 -2.96
CA SER A 442 6.73 -16.40 -1.67
C SER A 442 8.03 -15.68 -1.28
N ALA A 443 8.04 -15.08 -0.11
CA ALA A 443 9.23 -14.49 0.51
C ALA A 443 9.74 -15.32 1.70
N ILE A 444 8.83 -15.98 2.44
CA ILE A 444 9.10 -16.79 3.62
C ILE A 444 9.03 -18.29 3.31
N GLY A 445 8.07 -18.74 2.51
CA GLY A 445 7.93 -20.17 2.16
C GLY A 445 7.31 -20.99 3.28
N GLU A 446 6.19 -20.54 3.85
CA GLU A 446 5.52 -21.22 4.96
C GLU A 446 4.00 -21.33 4.74
N GLY A 447 3.56 -22.50 4.26
CA GLY A 447 2.13 -22.87 4.14
C GLY A 447 1.91 -24.01 3.14
N THR A 448 0.74 -24.66 3.18
CA THR A 448 0.38 -25.70 2.18
C THR A 448 0.10 -25.11 0.79
N GLY A 449 -0.27 -23.83 0.73
CA GLY A 449 -0.46 -23.05 -0.49
C GLY A 449 -1.93 -22.82 -0.84
N PHE A 450 -2.26 -22.83 -2.13
CA PHE A 450 -3.64 -22.63 -2.60
C PHE A 450 -3.97 -23.45 -3.85
N ARG A 451 -5.27 -23.76 -3.99
CA ARG A 451 -5.89 -24.21 -5.23
C ARG A 451 -6.97 -23.20 -5.66
N LEU A 452 -6.88 -22.70 -6.88
CA LEU A 452 -7.84 -21.76 -7.47
C LEU A 452 -8.47 -22.41 -8.72
N ARG A 453 -9.79 -22.53 -8.75
CA ARG A 453 -10.52 -22.89 -9.98
C ARG A 453 -11.00 -21.64 -10.71
N PHE A 454 -11.03 -21.70 -12.03
CA PHE A 454 -11.47 -20.63 -12.92
C PHE A 454 -12.29 -21.18 -14.09
N ARG A 455 -13.21 -20.37 -14.63
CA ARG A 455 -13.92 -20.63 -15.88
C ARG A 455 -14.35 -19.34 -16.59
N SER A 456 -14.65 -19.47 -17.87
CA SER A 456 -15.28 -18.42 -18.67
C SER A 456 -16.79 -18.41 -18.45
N MET A 457 -17.32 -17.24 -18.12
CA MET A 457 -18.75 -16.96 -18.16
C MET A 457 -19.09 -16.15 -19.41
N ALA A 458 -20.17 -16.54 -20.09
CA ALA A 458 -20.69 -15.78 -21.22
C ALA A 458 -21.08 -14.35 -20.78
N PRO A 459 -20.93 -13.34 -21.67
CA PRO A 459 -21.53 -12.04 -21.43
C PRO A 459 -23.04 -12.16 -21.24
N THR A 460 -23.58 -11.45 -20.26
CA THR A 460 -25.02 -11.14 -20.20
C THR A 460 -25.31 -9.83 -20.93
N THR A 461 -24.57 -9.51 -22.00
CA THR A 461 -24.68 -8.20 -22.68
C THR A 461 -25.96 -8.09 -23.49
N ILE A 462 -26.86 -7.25 -23.01
CA ILE A 462 -28.08 -6.79 -23.67
C ILE A 462 -27.88 -5.37 -24.24
N ALA A 463 -28.73 -4.96 -25.17
CA ALA A 463 -28.64 -3.64 -25.78
C ALA A 463 -29.09 -2.54 -24.80
N GLY A 464 -28.20 -1.58 -24.53
CA GLY A 464 -28.46 -0.44 -23.64
C GLY A 464 -27.17 0.19 -23.11
N GLU A 465 -27.30 1.12 -22.16
CA GLU A 465 -26.21 1.72 -21.41
C GLU A 465 -26.43 1.53 -19.90
N ASN A 466 -25.36 1.22 -19.16
CA ASN A 466 -25.36 1.10 -17.70
C ASN A 466 -26.44 0.18 -17.10
N ILE A 467 -26.72 -0.96 -17.74
CA ILE A 467 -27.65 -1.95 -17.19
C ILE A 467 -26.84 -2.97 -16.38
N TRP A 468 -27.17 -3.11 -15.11
CA TRP A 468 -26.65 -4.17 -14.25
C TRP A 468 -27.66 -5.30 -14.16
N ASN A 469 -27.18 -6.55 -14.07
CA ASN A 469 -28.02 -7.63 -13.55
C ASN A 469 -28.31 -7.41 -12.06
N ASP A 470 -29.31 -8.13 -11.54
CA ASP A 470 -29.52 -8.23 -10.10
C ASP A 470 -28.25 -8.68 -9.37
N TRP A 471 -28.12 -8.23 -8.11
CA TRP A 471 -27.09 -8.72 -7.22
C TRP A 471 -27.26 -10.22 -6.97
N GLY A 472 -26.18 -10.98 -7.16
CA GLY A 472 -26.12 -12.37 -6.75
C GLY A 472 -26.28 -12.55 -5.24
N SER A 473 -26.45 -13.80 -4.82
CA SER A 473 -26.46 -14.16 -3.41
C SER A 473 -25.19 -13.68 -2.70
N TRP A 474 -25.35 -13.29 -1.44
CA TRP A 474 -24.20 -13.10 -0.55
C TRP A 474 -23.43 -14.40 -0.40
N SER A 475 -22.12 -14.31 -0.48
CA SER A 475 -21.21 -15.41 -0.16
C SER A 475 -21.22 -15.75 1.33
N GLU A 476 -20.62 -16.87 1.69
CA GLU A 476 -20.38 -17.20 3.08
C GLU A 476 -19.50 -16.16 3.78
N CYS A 477 -19.69 -16.02 5.09
CA CYS A 477 -18.88 -15.11 5.88
C CYS A 477 -17.45 -15.66 6.08
N SER A 478 -16.44 -14.84 5.79
CA SER A 478 -15.03 -15.20 5.94
C SER A 478 -14.68 -15.66 7.36
N LYS A 479 -15.28 -15.03 8.39
CA LYS A 479 -15.17 -15.43 9.80
C LYS A 479 -16.46 -16.04 10.36
N PRO A 480 -16.38 -16.99 11.30
CA PRO A 480 -17.55 -17.56 11.97
C PRO A 480 -18.13 -16.66 13.09
N CYS A 481 -17.39 -15.65 13.56
CA CYS A 481 -17.76 -14.76 14.67
C CYS A 481 -16.85 -13.51 14.71
N GLY A 482 -17.12 -12.61 15.66
CA GLY A 482 -16.24 -11.51 16.06
C GLY A 482 -16.47 -10.19 15.33
N GLY A 483 -17.47 -10.12 14.43
CA GLY A 483 -17.79 -8.93 13.65
C GLY A 483 -16.75 -8.49 12.61
N CYS A 484 -15.60 -9.15 12.52
CA CYS A 484 -14.62 -9.00 11.42
C CYS A 484 -14.94 -9.87 10.20
N GLY A 485 -16.03 -10.64 10.23
CA GLY A 485 -16.45 -11.44 9.09
C GLY A 485 -16.87 -10.55 7.92
N ILE A 486 -16.41 -10.89 6.73
CA ILE A 486 -16.77 -10.22 5.49
C ILE A 486 -17.40 -11.24 4.57
N ARG A 487 -18.53 -10.87 3.99
CA ARG A 487 -19.18 -11.57 2.87
C ARG A 487 -19.23 -10.61 1.70
N SER A 488 -19.18 -11.14 0.49
CA SER A 488 -19.32 -10.33 -0.72
C SER A 488 -20.46 -10.82 -1.59
N ARG A 489 -21.00 -9.96 -2.45
CA ARG A 489 -21.85 -10.35 -3.56
C ARG A 489 -21.43 -9.60 -4.82
N VAL A 490 -21.65 -10.23 -5.97
CA VAL A 490 -21.29 -9.66 -7.27
C VAL A 490 -22.55 -9.42 -8.10
N ARG A 491 -22.47 -8.45 -9.00
CA ARG A 491 -23.42 -8.27 -10.11
C ARG A 491 -22.63 -8.03 -11.38
N ILE A 492 -23.15 -8.56 -12.49
CA ILE A 492 -22.51 -8.47 -13.79
C ILE A 492 -23.07 -7.25 -14.52
N CYS A 493 -22.18 -6.46 -15.13
CA CYS A 493 -22.59 -5.41 -16.04
C CYS A 493 -23.14 -6.07 -17.31
N ALA A 494 -24.41 -5.83 -17.58
CA ALA A 494 -25.18 -6.37 -18.70
C ALA A 494 -25.11 -5.47 -19.95
N THR A 495 -24.24 -4.47 -19.97
CA THR A 495 -23.98 -3.59 -21.13
C THR A 495 -22.47 -3.45 -21.39
N ALA A 496 -22.09 -2.80 -22.49
CA ALA A 496 -20.67 -2.62 -22.84
C ALA A 496 -19.87 -1.81 -21.81
N SER A 497 -20.55 -0.98 -21.01
CA SER A 497 -20.00 -0.28 -19.85
C SER A 497 -21.10 -0.05 -18.82
N CYS A 498 -20.72 0.01 -17.54
CA CYS A 498 -21.58 0.37 -16.43
C CYS A 498 -20.82 1.24 -15.42
N THR A 499 -21.55 2.16 -14.77
CA THR A 499 -21.08 2.97 -13.66
C THR A 499 -21.58 2.40 -12.34
N GLY A 500 -20.77 2.55 -11.28
CA GLY A 500 -21.04 1.96 -9.96
C GLY A 500 -20.29 0.62 -9.74
N LYS A 501 -20.51 0.03 -8.57
CA LYS A 501 -19.78 -1.17 -8.14
C LYS A 501 -20.31 -2.45 -8.81
N SER A 502 -19.41 -3.33 -9.27
CA SER A 502 -19.71 -4.72 -9.68
C SER A 502 -19.65 -5.72 -8.52
N GLN A 503 -19.04 -5.33 -7.40
CA GLN A 503 -18.91 -6.13 -6.19
C GLN A 503 -19.28 -5.28 -4.98
N GLU A 504 -19.98 -5.87 -4.03
CA GLU A 504 -20.37 -5.25 -2.77
C GLU A 504 -19.95 -6.15 -1.60
N PHE A 505 -19.61 -5.51 -0.50
CA PHE A 505 -19.16 -6.16 0.72
C PHE A 505 -20.08 -5.79 1.88
N SER A 506 -20.31 -6.75 2.76
CA SER A 506 -21.07 -6.56 4.00
C SER A 506 -20.28 -7.19 5.12
N THR A 507 -20.19 -6.50 6.25
CA THR A 507 -19.82 -7.16 7.51
C THR A 507 -20.85 -8.22 7.85
N CYS A 508 -20.41 -9.33 8.44
CA CYS A 508 -21.25 -10.44 8.85
C CYS A 508 -20.69 -11.10 10.12
N ASN A 509 -21.50 -11.97 10.73
CA ASN A 509 -21.17 -12.72 11.94
C ASN A 509 -20.74 -11.82 13.12
N LEU A 510 -21.63 -10.88 13.46
CA LEU A 510 -21.51 -9.94 14.58
C LEU A 510 -21.67 -10.60 15.97
N GLN A 511 -21.86 -11.91 16.08
CA GLN A 511 -21.81 -12.62 17.37
C GLN A 511 -20.39 -12.62 17.96
N VAL A 512 -20.28 -12.52 19.29
CA VAL A 512 -19.01 -12.64 20.01
C VAL A 512 -18.33 -13.98 19.74
N CYS A 513 -17.00 -13.97 19.54
CA CYS A 513 -16.20 -15.18 19.48
C CYS A 513 -15.96 -15.81 20.87
N PRO A 514 -15.98 -17.16 21.00
CA PRO A 514 -15.59 -17.83 22.23
C PRO A 514 -14.14 -17.52 22.61
N VAL A 515 -13.91 -17.12 23.86
CA VAL A 515 -12.56 -16.89 24.39
C VAL A 515 -11.92 -18.23 24.76
N ASP A 516 -10.82 -18.63 24.10
CA ASP A 516 -10.07 -19.82 24.49
C ASP A 516 -9.26 -19.58 25.78
N PRO A 517 -9.55 -20.29 26.89
CA PRO A 517 -8.83 -20.12 28.16
C PRO A 517 -7.36 -20.56 28.13
N LYS A 518 -6.89 -21.28 27.11
CA LYS A 518 -5.47 -21.64 26.92
C LYS A 518 -4.63 -20.52 26.32
N CYS A 519 -5.25 -19.50 25.73
CA CYS A 519 -4.56 -18.55 24.84
C CYS A 519 -3.71 -17.46 25.56
N ALA A 520 -3.66 -17.47 26.89
CA ALA A 520 -3.08 -16.40 27.73
C ALA A 520 -1.54 -16.21 27.64
N LYS A 521 -0.83 -16.86 26.70
CA LYS A 521 0.65 -16.79 26.58
C LYS A 521 1.20 -16.67 25.16
N VAL A 522 0.39 -16.37 24.14
CA VAL A 522 0.90 -16.12 22.78
C VAL A 522 1.24 -14.63 22.59
N LYS A 523 2.52 -14.28 22.72
CA LYS A 523 3.02 -13.02 22.16
C LYS A 523 3.01 -13.13 20.64
N PHE A 524 2.29 -12.22 19.95
CA PHE A 524 2.65 -11.85 18.58
C PHE A 524 4.14 -11.51 18.56
N ARG A 525 4.97 -12.36 17.95
CA ARG A 525 6.37 -12.05 17.70
C ARG A 525 6.45 -11.20 16.44
N ASN A 526 6.31 -9.88 16.61
CA ASN A 526 6.84 -8.92 15.64
C ASN A 526 8.38 -8.97 15.70
N ARG A 527 8.94 -10.04 15.15
CA ARG A 527 10.36 -10.21 14.83
C ARG A 527 10.44 -11.02 13.55
N LEU A 528 10.71 -10.34 12.45
CA LEU A 528 11.50 -10.90 11.35
C LEU A 528 12.73 -11.60 11.96
N CYS A 529 13.10 -12.78 11.44
CA CYS A 529 14.20 -13.57 12.00
C CYS A 529 15.48 -12.71 12.09
N THR A 530 15.89 -12.37 13.31
CA THR A 530 17.13 -11.63 13.56
C THR A 530 18.31 -12.58 13.51
N ASP A 531 19.30 -12.22 12.69
CA ASP A 531 20.54 -12.92 12.41
C ASP A 531 20.42 -14.22 11.59
N SER A 532 21.41 -14.40 10.72
CA SER A 532 21.42 -15.41 9.68
C SER A 532 21.42 -16.85 10.21
N ARG A 533 20.59 -17.69 9.59
CA ARG A 533 20.47 -19.17 9.73
C ARG A 533 19.59 -19.65 10.90
N THR A 534 18.66 -20.54 10.56
CA THR A 534 17.71 -21.29 11.43
C THR A 534 16.51 -20.54 12.01
N CYS A 535 15.45 -20.39 11.21
CA CYS A 535 14.07 -20.33 11.71
C CYS A 535 13.54 -21.80 11.74
N ASN A 536 13.81 -22.54 12.83
CA ASN A 536 13.55 -24.00 12.87
C ASN A 536 12.08 -24.33 13.20
N HIS A 537 11.37 -24.92 12.23
CA HIS A 537 10.07 -25.64 12.29
C HIS A 537 8.94 -25.04 13.14
N LEU A 538 7.88 -24.57 12.48
CA LEU A 538 6.61 -24.11 13.10
C LEU A 538 5.38 -24.98 12.73
N SER A 539 5.57 -26.19 12.24
CA SER A 539 4.49 -27.07 11.72
C SER A 539 3.56 -27.70 12.78
N GLU A 540 3.54 -27.20 14.02
CA GLU A 540 2.65 -27.68 15.10
C GLU A 540 1.92 -26.53 15.87
N ALA A 541 1.87 -25.31 15.33
CA ALA A 541 1.28 -24.16 16.02
C ALA A 541 0.05 -23.50 15.33
N LEU A 542 -0.44 -24.05 14.21
CA LEU A 542 -1.56 -23.48 13.44
C LEU A 542 -2.97 -23.94 13.87
N SER A 543 -3.10 -24.72 14.96
CA SER A 543 -4.42 -24.97 15.56
C SER A 543 -4.82 -23.86 16.54
N SER A 544 -5.63 -22.93 16.03
CA SER A 544 -6.60 -22.11 16.78
C SER A 544 -6.07 -21.36 18.03
N CYS A 545 -5.37 -20.23 17.87
CA CYS A 545 -5.20 -19.30 19.00
C CYS A 545 -4.91 -17.83 18.60
N ASN A 546 -5.94 -17.10 18.18
CA ASN A 546 -6.02 -15.62 18.25
C ASN A 546 -7.39 -15.13 17.73
N GLN A 547 -8.40 -15.04 18.59
CA GLN A 547 -9.55 -14.17 18.35
C GLN A 547 -9.90 -13.38 19.63
N PRO A 548 -9.88 -12.04 19.61
CA PRO A 548 -10.61 -11.26 20.62
C PRO A 548 -12.11 -11.54 20.48
N SER A 549 -12.89 -11.33 21.54
CA SER A 549 -14.35 -11.57 21.50
C SER A 549 -15.03 -10.78 20.39
N CYS A 550 -14.55 -9.57 20.11
CA CYS A 550 -14.85 -8.79 18.91
C CYS A 550 -13.58 -8.20 18.29
N CYS A 551 -13.54 -8.13 16.97
CA CYS A 551 -12.46 -7.50 16.21
C CYS A 551 -12.68 -5.98 16.08
N PRO A 552 -11.66 -5.13 16.28
CA PRO A 552 -11.76 -3.69 16.03
C PRO A 552 -12.26 -3.39 14.59
N PRO A 553 -13.16 -2.38 14.41
CA PRO A 553 -13.61 -1.39 15.39
C PRO A 553 -14.69 -1.89 16.37
N PHE A 554 -15.15 -3.15 16.24
CA PHE A 554 -16.26 -3.65 17.04
C PHE A 554 -15.86 -3.96 18.48
N TYR A 555 -16.72 -3.55 19.42
CA TYR A 555 -16.62 -3.88 20.84
C TYR A 555 -17.75 -4.81 21.26
N GLU A 556 -17.50 -5.59 22.32
CA GLU A 556 -18.50 -6.49 22.89
C GLU A 556 -19.54 -5.72 23.71
N ALA A 557 -20.80 -5.80 23.28
CA ALA A 557 -21.96 -5.27 23.98
C ALA A 557 -23.13 -6.27 23.88
N ASN A 558 -23.64 -6.70 25.04
CA ASN A 558 -24.78 -7.63 25.15
C ASN A 558 -24.59 -8.97 24.37
N GLY A 559 -23.36 -9.49 24.31
CA GLY A 559 -23.03 -10.73 23.57
C GLY A 559 -22.94 -10.56 22.05
N GLN A 560 -22.98 -9.33 21.55
CA GLN A 560 -22.77 -8.98 20.14
C GLN A 560 -21.62 -7.98 19.99
N CYS A 561 -21.03 -7.99 18.81
CA CYS A 561 -20.02 -7.05 18.35
C CYS A 561 -20.71 -5.85 17.71
N GLN A 562 -20.63 -4.71 18.40
CA GLN A 562 -21.25 -3.44 17.99
C GLN A 562 -20.17 -2.43 17.62
N SER A 563 -20.50 -1.47 16.76
CA SER A 563 -19.60 -0.40 16.30
C SER A 563 -20.36 0.93 16.37
N ASP A 564 -19.70 1.96 16.88
CA ASP A 564 -20.20 3.34 16.88
C ASP A 564 -20.13 3.98 15.49
N GLU A 565 -19.25 3.47 14.62
CA GLU A 565 -19.10 3.88 13.22
C GLU A 565 -19.95 3.00 12.28
N PRO A 566 -20.35 3.53 11.10
CA PRO A 566 -21.14 2.79 10.12
C PRO A 566 -20.50 1.45 9.75
N ILE A 567 -21.20 0.37 10.08
CA ILE A 567 -20.86 -0.97 9.62
C ILE A 567 -20.87 -0.98 8.09
N LEU A 568 -20.00 -1.78 7.44
CA LEU A 568 -20.12 -2.07 6.01
C LEU A 568 -21.48 -2.74 5.76
N THR A 569 -22.47 -1.91 5.43
CA THR A 569 -23.85 -2.27 5.14
C THR A 569 -24.07 -2.06 3.65
N GLY A 570 -24.61 -3.08 2.97
CA GLY A 570 -24.85 -3.07 1.52
C GLY A 570 -26.03 -2.19 1.08
N SER A 571 -26.04 -0.93 1.55
CA SER A 571 -27.06 0.09 1.28
C SER A 571 -26.63 1.53 1.61
N GLN A 572 -25.56 1.77 2.38
CA GLN A 572 -25.17 3.12 2.84
C GLN A 572 -24.17 3.87 1.93
N LEU A 573 -24.26 3.71 0.61
CA LEU A 573 -23.51 4.55 -0.35
C LEU A 573 -24.38 5.18 -1.46
N ASP A 574 -25.69 4.94 -1.46
CA ASP A 574 -26.62 5.52 -2.46
C ASP A 574 -27.19 6.91 -2.04
N ALA A 575 -26.73 7.48 -0.92
CA ALA A 575 -27.36 8.65 -0.27
C ALA A 575 -26.66 10.00 -0.47
N GLU A 576 -25.44 10.04 -1.03
CA GLU A 576 -24.73 11.30 -1.35
C GLU A 576 -24.24 11.31 -2.80
N THR A 577 -25.06 11.85 -3.71
CA THR A 577 -24.71 12.24 -5.10
C THR A 577 -25.19 13.64 -5.42
#